data_AF-A0A150WZH5-F1
#
_entry.id   AF-A0A150WZH5-F1
#
_cell.length_a   1.000
_cell.length_b   1.000
_cell.length_c   1.000
_cell.angle_alpha   90.00
_cell.angle_beta   90.00
_cell.angle_gamma   90.00
#
_symmetry.space_group_name_H-M   'P 1'
#
loop_
_entity.id
_entity.type
_entity.pdbx_description
1 polymer ?
#
loop_
_entity_poly.entity_id
_entity_poly.type
_entity_poly.pdbx_seq_one_letter_code
_entity_poly.pdbx_strand_id
1 'polypeptide(L)'
;MDIYEEYIESIIQMADQAIDNGQDDEAKRWFERGLCEEPGSAKLHFRMACLLQYGLDDKAGAEQHYLLAIKFKPDYRSAYVNLAQLYLDNEKYLGLENLMHKAMKVEGFNKTFVYENLGKVAETQGQFSKAIAWYRKGMMQALDNYDVDDLKDHIKRNKYKRLKKRWKLWQREN
;
A
#
# COMPACT_ATOMS: atom_id res chain seq x y z
N MET A 1 -3.59 11.71 -30.49
CA MET A 1 -3.71 10.74 -29.40
C MET A 1 -2.60 9.73 -29.62
N ASP A 2 -1.84 9.38 -28.58
CA ASP A 2 -0.68 8.50 -28.71
C ASP A 2 -1.16 7.07 -28.99
N ILE A 3 -0.71 6.48 -30.11
CA ILE A 3 -1.17 5.15 -30.57
C ILE A 3 -0.91 4.08 -29.49
N TYR A 4 0.13 4.28 -28.67
CA TYR A 4 0.44 3.40 -27.55
C TYR A 4 -0.52 3.53 -26.37
N GLU A 5 -1.08 4.72 -26.14
CA GLU A 5 -2.07 4.94 -25.09
C GLU A 5 -3.39 4.25 -25.44
N GLU A 6 -3.87 4.39 -26.67
CA GLU A 6 -5.06 3.68 -27.17
C GLU A 6 -4.89 2.15 -27.11
N TYR A 7 -3.69 1.66 -27.46
CA TYR A 7 -3.37 0.24 -27.36
C TYR A 7 -3.42 -0.27 -25.92
N ILE A 8 -2.81 0.45 -24.96
CA ILE A 8 -2.84 0.09 -23.54
C ILE A 8 -4.28 0.09 -23.01
N GLU A 9 -5.10 1.09 -23.37
CA GLU A 9 -6.51 1.12 -22.97
C GLU A 9 -7.29 -0.07 -23.52
N SER A 10 -7.06 -0.43 -24.79
CA SER A 10 -7.69 -1.62 -25.39
C SER A 10 -7.32 -2.91 -24.66
N ILE A 11 -6.04 -3.10 -24.31
CA ILE A 11 -5.59 -4.26 -23.53
C ILE A 11 -6.28 -4.30 -22.17
N ILE A 12 -6.38 -3.17 -21.48
CA ILE A 12 -7.04 -3.07 -20.17
C ILE A 12 -8.53 -3.41 -20.30
N GLN A 13 -9.22 -2.89 -21.30
CA GLN A 13 -10.64 -3.16 -21.51
C GLN A 13 -10.90 -4.65 -21.76
N MET A 14 -10.08 -5.30 -22.59
CA MET A 14 -10.20 -6.75 -22.84
C MET A 14 -9.94 -7.58 -21.59
N ALA A 15 -8.91 -7.22 -20.82
CA ALA A 15 -8.59 -7.91 -19.58
C ALA A 15 -9.69 -7.73 -18.53
N ASP A 16 -10.24 -6.52 -18.39
CA ASP A 16 -11.34 -6.24 -17.47
C ASP A 16 -12.60 -7.03 -17.83
N GLN A 17 -12.93 -7.11 -19.12
CA GLN A 17 -14.05 -7.92 -19.59
C GLN A 17 -13.86 -9.41 -19.27
N ALA A 18 -12.63 -9.91 -19.38
CA ALA A 18 -12.30 -11.29 -18.99
C ALA A 18 -12.43 -11.49 -17.47
N ILE A 19 -12.01 -10.52 -16.64
CA ILE A 19 -12.20 -10.54 -15.18
C ILE A 19 -13.69 -10.58 -14.83
N ASP A 20 -14.50 -9.73 -15.46
CA ASP A 20 -15.95 -9.68 -15.23
C ASP A 20 -16.64 -11.01 -15.58
N ASN A 21 -16.07 -11.76 -16.52
CA ASN A 21 -16.52 -13.10 -16.91
C ASN A 21 -15.94 -14.23 -16.02
N GLY A 22 -15.10 -13.92 -15.03
CA GLY A 22 -14.41 -14.90 -14.18
C GLY A 22 -13.26 -15.65 -14.89
N GLN A 23 -12.73 -15.09 -15.98
CA GLN A 23 -11.69 -15.68 -16.82
C GLN A 23 -10.31 -15.08 -16.49
N ASP A 24 -9.85 -15.23 -15.25
CA ASP A 24 -8.63 -14.57 -14.75
C ASP A 24 -7.36 -14.97 -15.52
N ASP A 25 -7.25 -16.22 -15.97
CA ASP A 25 -6.14 -16.67 -16.82
C ASP A 25 -6.11 -15.97 -18.18
N GLU A 26 -7.29 -15.66 -18.73
CA GLU A 26 -7.40 -14.92 -20.00
C GLU A 26 -7.02 -13.44 -19.78
N ALA A 27 -7.51 -12.83 -18.71
CA ALA A 27 -7.12 -11.48 -18.31
C ALA A 27 -5.60 -11.36 -18.13
N LYS A 28 -4.96 -12.36 -17.52
CA LYS A 28 -3.52 -12.42 -17.36
C LYS A 28 -2.80 -12.41 -18.71
N ARG A 29 -3.26 -13.22 -19.68
CA ARG A 29 -2.67 -13.25 -21.04
C ARG A 29 -2.80 -11.91 -21.76
N TRP A 30 -3.91 -11.20 -21.57
CA TRP A 30 -4.08 -9.85 -22.12
C TRP A 30 -3.04 -8.89 -21.55
N PHE A 31 -2.84 -8.88 -20.23
CA PHE A 31 -1.81 -8.05 -19.61
C PHE A 31 -0.39 -8.47 -20.01
N GLU A 32 -0.09 -9.76 -20.10
CA GLU A 32 1.21 -10.26 -20.59
C GLU A 32 1.51 -9.78 -22.01
N ARG A 33 0.50 -9.82 -22.90
CA ARG A 33 0.62 -9.28 -24.25
C ARG A 33 0.91 -7.78 -24.25
N GLY A 34 0.16 -7.01 -23.48
CA GLY A 34 0.39 -5.56 -23.37
C GLY A 34 1.79 -5.24 -22.82
N LEU A 35 2.27 -6.01 -21.85
CA LEU A 35 3.62 -5.86 -21.27
C LEU A 35 4.73 -6.35 -22.20
N CYS A 36 4.44 -7.22 -23.17
CA CYS A 36 5.39 -7.60 -24.21
C CYS A 36 5.67 -6.43 -25.16
N GLU A 37 4.63 -5.69 -25.54
CA GLU A 37 4.77 -4.50 -26.39
C GLU A 37 5.30 -3.30 -25.59
N GLU A 38 4.78 -3.09 -24.38
CA GLU A 38 5.12 -1.95 -23.52
C GLU A 38 5.61 -2.39 -22.13
N PRO A 39 6.86 -2.93 -22.00
CA PRO A 39 7.40 -3.43 -20.74
C PRO A 39 7.55 -2.35 -19.65
N GLY A 40 7.51 -1.07 -20.03
CA GLY A 40 7.63 0.07 -19.12
C GLY A 40 6.29 0.63 -18.64
N SER A 41 5.15 0.05 -19.03
CA SER A 41 3.85 0.60 -18.70
C SER A 41 3.50 0.39 -17.23
N ALA A 42 3.67 1.44 -16.43
CA ALA A 42 3.27 1.43 -15.02
C ALA A 42 1.78 1.11 -14.84
N LYS A 43 0.93 1.53 -15.79
CA LYS A 43 -0.51 1.23 -15.77
C LYS A 43 -0.76 -0.27 -15.94
N LEU A 44 -0.13 -0.93 -16.92
CA LEU A 44 -0.28 -2.37 -17.14
C LEU A 44 0.28 -3.19 -15.97
N HIS A 45 1.45 -2.80 -15.44
CA HIS A 45 1.99 -3.41 -14.23
C HIS A 45 1.04 -3.29 -13.04
N PHE A 46 0.44 -2.12 -12.81
CA PHE A 46 -0.55 -1.94 -11.75
C PHE A 46 -1.79 -2.83 -11.93
N ARG A 47 -2.34 -2.92 -13.14
CA ARG A 47 -3.52 -3.77 -13.42
C ARG A 47 -3.21 -5.26 -13.25
N MET A 48 -2.07 -5.72 -13.76
CA MET A 48 -1.58 -7.08 -13.53
C MET A 48 -1.42 -7.38 -12.04
N ALA A 49 -0.86 -6.44 -11.26
CA ALA A 49 -0.72 -6.62 -9.81
C ALA A 49 -2.07 -6.79 -9.10
N CYS A 50 -3.09 -6.00 -9.48
CA CYS A 50 -4.44 -6.13 -8.95
C CYS A 50 -5.06 -7.49 -9.30
N LEU A 51 -4.93 -7.95 -10.56
CA LEU A 51 -5.41 -9.29 -10.97
C LEU A 51 -4.73 -10.39 -10.16
N LEU A 52 -3.40 -10.32 -10.01
CA LEU A 52 -2.63 -11.30 -9.25
C LEU A 52 -3.05 -11.33 -7.78
N GLN A 53 -3.28 -10.17 -7.16
CA GLN A 53 -3.69 -10.08 -5.76
C GLN A 53 -5.12 -10.57 -5.52
N TYR A 54 -6.08 -10.14 -6.34
CA TYR A 54 -7.50 -10.31 -6.03
C TYR A 54 -8.19 -11.43 -6.81
N GLY A 55 -7.71 -11.76 -8.01
CA GLY A 55 -8.24 -12.86 -8.81
C GLY A 55 -7.47 -14.16 -8.57
N LEU A 56 -6.14 -14.10 -8.67
CA LEU A 56 -5.29 -15.30 -8.68
C LEU A 56 -4.63 -15.65 -7.33
N ASP A 57 -4.80 -14.80 -6.30
CA ASP A 57 -4.14 -14.91 -4.97
C ASP A 57 -2.61 -15.10 -5.04
N ASP A 58 -1.96 -14.65 -6.13
CA ASP A 58 -0.51 -14.61 -6.28
C ASP A 58 0.05 -13.32 -5.69
N LYS A 59 0.21 -13.34 -4.37
CA LYS A 59 0.72 -12.20 -3.60
C LYS A 59 2.17 -11.85 -3.94
N ALA A 60 2.98 -12.82 -4.33
CA ALA A 60 4.38 -12.59 -4.67
C ALA A 60 4.50 -11.90 -6.04
N GLY A 61 3.75 -12.38 -7.03
CA GLY A 61 3.63 -11.73 -8.34
C GLY A 61 3.03 -10.32 -8.22
N ALA A 62 1.97 -10.16 -7.41
CA ALA A 62 1.37 -8.85 -7.17
C ALA A 62 2.38 -7.83 -6.62
N GLU A 63 3.17 -8.23 -5.61
CA GLU A 63 4.24 -7.39 -5.05
C GLU A 63 5.25 -6.96 -6.14
N GLN A 64 5.71 -7.90 -6.97
CA GLN A 64 6.66 -7.60 -8.04
C GLN A 64 6.08 -6.58 -9.04
N HIS A 65 4.84 -6.78 -9.47
CA HIS A 65 4.19 -5.89 -10.43
C HIS A 65 3.88 -4.51 -9.84
N TYR A 66 3.49 -4.40 -8.56
CA TYR A 66 3.38 -3.08 -7.91
C TYR A 66 4.72 -2.36 -7.82
N LEU A 67 5.80 -3.07 -7.47
CA LEU A 67 7.15 -2.49 -7.43
C LEU A 67 7.61 -2.03 -8.82
N LEU A 68 7.26 -2.76 -9.88
CA LEU A 68 7.53 -2.34 -11.27
C LEU A 68 6.72 -1.11 -11.65
N ALA A 69 5.43 -1.04 -11.29
CA ALA A 69 4.62 0.15 -11.51
C ALA A 69 5.24 1.39 -10.86
N ILE A 70 5.71 1.27 -9.62
CA ILE A 70 6.43 2.34 -8.90
C ILE A 70 7.78 2.64 -9.56
N LYS A 71 8.51 1.63 -10.04
CA LYS A 71 9.80 1.83 -10.71
C LYS A 71 9.64 2.65 -12.00
N PHE A 72 8.67 2.30 -12.83
CA PHE A 72 8.45 2.97 -14.11
C PHE A 72 7.74 4.32 -13.96
N LYS A 73 6.88 4.46 -12.95
CA LYS A 73 6.24 5.72 -12.61
C LYS A 73 6.31 5.96 -11.09
N PRO A 74 7.36 6.64 -10.60
CA PRO A 74 7.59 6.87 -9.17
C PRO A 74 6.48 7.62 -8.44
N ASP A 75 5.66 8.38 -9.16
CA ASP A 75 4.50 9.12 -8.65
C ASP A 75 3.17 8.36 -8.81
N TYR A 76 3.18 7.07 -9.16
CA TYR A 76 1.99 6.23 -9.32
C TYR A 76 1.35 5.89 -7.96
N ARG A 77 0.63 6.86 -7.39
CA ARG A 77 0.12 6.82 -6.00
C ARG A 77 -0.69 5.57 -5.69
N SER A 78 -1.52 5.10 -6.63
CA SER A 78 -2.35 3.90 -6.45
C SER A 78 -1.54 2.63 -6.19
N ALA A 79 -0.35 2.50 -6.80
CA ALA A 79 0.52 1.34 -6.55
C ALA A 79 1.10 1.33 -5.14
N TYR A 80 1.42 2.51 -4.57
CA TYR A 80 1.85 2.60 -3.17
C TYR A 80 0.73 2.21 -2.21
N VAL A 81 -0.50 2.66 -2.45
CA VAL A 81 -1.65 2.35 -1.60
C VAL A 81 -1.94 0.85 -1.60
N ASN A 82 -2.04 0.24 -2.78
CA ASN A 82 -2.36 -1.19 -2.88
C ASN A 82 -1.22 -2.08 -2.38
N LEU A 83 0.05 -1.73 -2.66
CA LEU A 83 1.19 -2.46 -2.12
C LEU A 83 1.29 -2.32 -0.59
N ALA A 84 0.94 -1.15 -0.04
CA ALA A 84 0.86 -0.98 1.41
C ALA A 84 -0.20 -1.89 2.03
N GLN A 85 -1.37 -2.00 1.40
CA GLN A 85 -2.42 -2.93 1.83
C GLN A 85 -1.94 -4.38 1.74
N LEU A 86 -1.34 -4.77 0.62
CA LEU A 86 -0.76 -6.11 0.45
C LEU A 86 0.30 -6.42 1.53
N TYR A 87 1.11 -5.44 1.93
CA TYR A 87 2.07 -5.60 3.02
C TYR A 87 1.43 -5.69 4.39
N LEU A 88 0.34 -4.97 4.64
CA LEU A 88 -0.42 -5.09 5.89
C LEU A 88 -1.06 -6.47 6.01
N ASP A 89 -1.74 -6.94 4.95
CA ASP A 89 -2.45 -8.22 4.91
C ASP A 89 -1.51 -9.42 5.08
N ASN A 90 -0.24 -9.26 4.70
CA ASN A 90 0.78 -10.29 4.82
C ASN A 90 1.81 -10.01 5.93
N GLU A 91 1.52 -9.07 6.83
CA GLU A 91 2.38 -8.70 7.96
C GLU A 91 3.83 -8.35 7.57
N LYS A 92 4.06 -7.89 6.33
CA LYS A 92 5.37 -7.49 5.78
C LYS A 92 5.75 -6.07 6.22
N TYR A 93 5.87 -5.86 7.53
CA TYR A 93 6.05 -4.52 8.12
C TYR A 93 7.37 -3.82 7.72
N LEU A 94 8.45 -4.57 7.49
CA LEU A 94 9.72 -3.99 7.02
C LEU A 94 9.59 -3.44 5.60
N GLY A 95 8.91 -4.18 4.71
CA GLY A 95 8.59 -3.73 3.36
C GLY A 95 7.70 -2.48 3.39
N LEU A 96 6.69 -2.47 4.26
CA LEU A 96 5.80 -1.34 4.47
C LEU A 96 6.54 -0.08 4.95
N GLU A 97 7.43 -0.19 5.93
CA GLU A 97 8.22 0.96 6.42
C GLU A 97 9.02 1.61 5.29
N ASN A 98 9.73 0.79 4.51
CA ASN A 98 10.51 1.24 3.36
C ASN A 98 9.63 1.88 2.28
N LEU A 99 8.46 1.29 2.00
CA LEU A 99 7.51 1.82 1.02
C LEU A 99 6.96 3.18 1.46
N MET A 100 6.58 3.34 2.73
CA MET A 100 6.07 4.59 3.27
C MET A 100 7.12 5.70 3.25
N HIS A 101 8.39 5.36 3.50
CA HIS A 101 9.49 6.31 3.34
C HIS A 101 9.71 6.77 1.89
N LYS A 102 9.46 5.90 0.90
CA LYS A 102 9.44 6.31 -0.52
C LYS A 102 8.23 7.18 -0.83
N ALA A 103 7.03 6.77 -0.41
CA ALA A 103 5.78 7.50 -0.64
C ALA A 103 5.83 8.94 -0.07
N MET A 104 6.49 9.14 1.06
CA MET A 104 6.67 10.48 1.67
C MET A 104 7.40 11.47 0.76
N LYS A 105 8.21 10.99 -0.19
CA LYS A 105 8.95 11.81 -1.15
C LYS A 105 8.17 12.10 -2.43
N VAL A 106 7.02 11.45 -2.63
CA VAL A 106 6.17 11.63 -3.80
C VAL A 106 5.33 12.89 -3.62
N GLU A 107 5.41 13.81 -4.58
CA GLU A 107 4.66 15.05 -4.55
C GLU A 107 3.14 14.80 -4.54
N GLY A 108 2.40 15.54 -3.72
CA GLY A 108 0.94 15.42 -3.61
C GLY A 108 0.45 14.07 -3.04
N PHE A 109 1.34 13.23 -2.51
CA PHE A 109 0.92 11.99 -1.84
C PHE A 109 0.24 12.30 -0.50
N ASN A 110 -0.79 11.53 -0.13
CA ASN A 110 -1.50 11.70 1.13
C ASN A 110 -0.55 11.41 2.31
N LYS A 111 -0.09 12.47 2.97
CA LYS A 111 0.84 12.36 4.11
C LYS A 111 0.19 11.74 5.35
N THR A 112 -1.13 11.90 5.52
CA THR A 112 -1.89 11.26 6.60
C THR A 112 -1.78 9.74 6.49
N PHE A 113 -2.04 9.20 5.31
CA PHE A 113 -1.89 7.77 5.00
C PHE A 113 -0.48 7.25 5.31
N VAL A 114 0.56 8.01 4.93
CA VAL A 114 1.95 7.64 5.21
C VAL A 114 2.23 7.55 6.72
N TYR A 115 1.84 8.58 7.47
CA TYR A 115 2.09 8.64 8.91
C TYR A 115 1.28 7.61 9.69
N GLU A 116 0.05 7.34 9.28
CA GLU A 116 -0.78 6.30 9.86
C GLU A 116 -0.11 4.92 9.72
N ASN A 117 0.35 4.57 8.51
CA ASN A 117 1.00 3.29 8.25
C ASN A 117 2.36 3.15 8.98
N LEU A 118 3.17 4.21 9.06
CA LEU A 118 4.38 4.23 9.90
C LEU A 118 4.04 4.06 11.40
N GLY A 119 2.91 4.61 11.83
CA GLY A 119 2.36 4.40 13.17
C GLY A 119 2.00 2.92 13.41
N LYS A 120 1.32 2.29 12.46
CA LYS A 120 0.96 0.86 12.52
C LYS A 120 2.21 -0.03 12.61
N VAL A 121 3.24 0.24 11.79
CA VAL A 121 4.54 -0.47 11.86
C VAL A 121 5.21 -0.29 13.23
N ALA A 122 5.26 0.93 13.76
CA ALA A 122 5.84 1.17 15.08
C ALA A 122 5.05 0.47 16.21
N GLU A 123 3.72 0.39 16.07
CA GLU A 123 2.86 -0.31 17.03
C GLU A 123 3.11 -1.82 17.02
N THR A 124 3.26 -2.44 15.85
CA THR A 124 3.53 -3.88 15.71
C THR A 124 4.91 -4.24 16.26
N GLN A 125 5.89 -3.34 16.11
CA GLN A 125 7.21 -3.45 16.75
C GLN A 125 7.20 -3.17 18.27
N GLY A 126 6.04 -2.87 18.88
CA GLY A 126 5.93 -2.56 20.31
C GLY A 126 6.56 -1.23 20.73
N GLN A 127 6.86 -0.35 19.76
CA GLN A 127 7.44 0.98 19.94
C GLN A 127 6.34 2.02 20.13
N PHE A 128 5.50 1.85 21.15
CA PHE A 128 4.27 2.62 21.34
C PHE A 128 4.47 4.14 21.40
N SER A 129 5.61 4.62 21.94
CA SER A 129 5.93 6.05 21.94
C SER A 129 6.18 6.59 20.51
N LYS A 130 6.89 5.82 19.67
CA LYS A 130 7.14 6.16 18.26
C LYS A 130 5.82 6.10 17.47
N ALA A 131 4.99 5.09 17.71
CA ALA A 131 3.67 4.98 17.11
C ALA A 131 2.79 6.21 17.39
N ILE A 132 2.69 6.64 18.66
CA ILE A 132 1.95 7.86 19.04
C ILE A 132 2.50 9.10 18.33
N ALA A 133 3.83 9.22 18.19
CA ALA A 133 4.44 10.36 17.50
C ALA A 133 4.06 10.38 16.01
N TRP A 134 4.03 9.21 15.35
CA TRP A 134 3.59 9.11 13.96
C TRP A 134 2.12 9.46 13.79
N TYR A 135 1.23 8.89 14.61
CA TYR A 135 -0.21 9.21 14.52
C TYR A 135 -0.49 10.70 14.75
N ARG A 136 0.24 11.35 15.66
CA ARG A 136 0.14 12.81 15.85
C ARG A 136 0.56 13.60 14.60
N LYS A 137 1.61 13.17 13.91
CA LYS A 137 2.00 13.78 12.63
C LYS A 137 0.93 13.57 11.56
N GLY A 138 0.32 12.38 11.52
CA GLY A 138 -0.83 12.10 10.65
C GLY A 138 -1.99 13.07 10.89
N MET A 139 -2.38 13.27 12.14
CA MET A 139 -3.46 14.19 12.50
C MET A 139 -3.20 15.63 12.06
N MET A 140 -1.93 16.07 12.07
CA MET A 140 -1.55 17.42 11.61
C MET A 140 -1.61 17.57 10.08
N GLN A 141 -1.73 16.49 9.32
CA GLN A 141 -1.84 16.52 7.86
C GLN A 141 -3.26 16.20 7.36
N ALA A 142 -4.12 15.67 8.22
CA ALA A 142 -5.50 15.34 7.90
C ALA A 142 -6.25 16.59 7.42
N LEU A 143 -6.95 16.45 6.30
CA LEU A 143 -7.77 17.50 5.71
C LEU A 143 -9.24 17.39 6.17
N ASP A 144 -9.65 16.22 6.67
CA ASP A 144 -10.99 15.97 7.18
C ASP A 144 -10.99 15.46 8.62
N ASN A 145 -12.18 15.48 9.24
CA ASN A 145 -12.36 15.07 10.64
C ASN A 145 -12.37 13.55 10.82
N TYR A 146 -12.62 12.77 9.77
CA TYR A 146 -12.72 11.31 9.85
C TYR A 146 -11.35 10.70 10.11
N ASP A 147 -10.35 11.09 9.33
CA ASP A 147 -8.94 10.71 9.52
C ASP A 147 -8.47 11.05 10.95
N VAL A 148 -8.93 12.18 11.49
CA VAL A 148 -8.52 12.66 12.81
C VAL A 148 -9.03 11.75 13.94
N ASP A 149 -10.25 11.24 13.84
CA ASP A 149 -10.86 10.42 14.90
C ASP A 149 -10.27 9.02 14.97
N ASP A 150 -10.02 8.37 13.83
CA ASP A 150 -9.34 7.07 13.79
C ASP A 150 -7.91 7.17 14.38
N LEU A 151 -7.18 8.24 14.02
CA LEU A 151 -5.85 8.50 14.57
C LEU A 151 -5.87 8.78 16.09
N LYS A 152 -6.92 9.41 16.63
CA LYS A 152 -7.08 9.58 18.09
C LYS A 152 -7.25 8.23 18.78
N ASP A 153 -8.04 7.33 18.20
CA ASP A 153 -8.25 5.99 18.75
C ASP A 153 -6.96 5.17 18.75
N HIS A 154 -6.20 5.23 17.65
CA HIS A 154 -4.84 4.69 17.60
C HIS A 154 -3.94 5.24 18.72
N ILE A 155 -3.94 6.56 18.95
CA ILE A 155 -3.16 7.18 20.04
C ILE A 155 -3.62 6.70 21.42
N LYS A 156 -4.93 6.65 21.67
CA LYS A 156 -5.50 6.20 22.94
C LYS A 156 -5.10 4.76 23.24
N ARG A 157 -5.23 3.86 22.26
CA ARG A 157 -4.81 2.46 22.35
C ARG A 157 -3.32 2.32 22.66
N ASN A 158 -2.48 3.08 21.97
CA ASN A 158 -1.02 3.02 22.17
C ASN A 158 -0.59 3.59 23.52
N LYS A 159 -1.26 4.63 24.04
CA LYS A 159 -1.03 5.14 25.41
C LYS A 159 -1.29 4.04 26.45
N TYR A 160 -2.39 3.31 26.31
CA TYR A 160 -2.72 2.19 27.19
C TYR A 160 -1.68 1.06 27.10
N LYS A 161 -1.34 0.61 25.88
CA LYS A 161 -0.33 -0.45 25.66
C LYS A 161 1.03 -0.07 26.27
N ARG A 162 1.44 1.20 26.15
CA ARG A 162 2.67 1.72 26.75
C ARG A 162 2.66 1.65 28.27
N LEU A 163 1.57 2.09 28.92
CA LEU A 163 1.43 2.01 30.38
C LEU A 163 1.46 0.57 30.87
N LYS A 164 0.71 -0.31 30.20
CA LYS A 164 0.68 -1.75 30.51
C LYS A 164 2.06 -2.38 30.40
N LYS A 165 2.85 -2.05 29.37
CA LYS A 165 4.24 -2.52 29.20
C LYS A 165 5.13 -2.05 30.34
N ARG A 166 5.06 -0.77 30.72
CA ARG A 166 5.84 -0.21 31.84
C ARG A 166 5.49 -0.87 33.17
N TRP A 167 4.20 -1.07 33.44
CA TRP A 167 3.74 -1.73 34.66
C TRP A 167 4.26 -3.17 34.76
N LYS A 168 4.19 -3.94 33.67
CA LYS A 168 4.77 -5.30 33.63
C LYS A 168 6.27 -5.36 33.87
N LEU A 169 7.02 -4.33 33.43
CA LEU A 169 8.47 -4.25 33.69
C LEU A 169 8.74 -3.97 35.16
N TRP A 170 8.03 -3.01 35.75
CA TRP A 170 8.14 -2.70 37.18
C TRP A 170 7.88 -3.92 38.07
N GLN A 171 6.88 -4.74 37.75
CA GLN A 171 6.58 -6.00 38.47
C GLN A 171 7.66 -7.10 38.35
N ARG A 172 8.57 -6.99 37.39
CA ARG A 172 9.70 -7.93 37.24
C ARG A 172 10.93 -7.46 37.99
N GLU A 173 11.01 -6.17 38.28
CA GLU A 173 12.14 -5.49 38.91
C GLU A 173 11.92 -5.29 40.42
N ASN A 174 10.72 -5.58 40.94
CA ASN A 174 10.31 -5.49 42.35
C ASN A 174 9.48 -6.72 42.71
#